data_AF-A0AAU7D1N2-F1
#
_entry.id   AF-A0AAU7D1N2-F1
#
_cell.length_a   1.000
_cell.length_b   1.000
_cell.length_c   1.000
_cell.angle_alpha   90.00
_cell.angle_beta   90.00
_cell.angle_gamma   90.00
#
_symmetry.space_group_name_H-M   'P 1'
#
loop_
_entity.id
_entity.type
_entity.pdbx_description
1 polymer ?
#
loop_
_entity_poly.entity_id
_entity_poly.type
_entity_poly.pdbx_seq_one_letter_code
_entity_poly.pdbx_strand_id
1 'polypeptide(L)'
;MPVPDAGKQLQAGLAARMDDALHELCQPLTVLQCRLAMGELIGGPDAMRNAIAEALVQCTRVNLAVELMRGILQRALQADRDEQERMR
;
A
#
# COMPACT_ATOMS: atom_id res chain seq x y z
N MET A 1 -12.60 -35.19 -9.10
CA MET A 1 -11.84 -34.08 -8.48
C MET A 1 -12.27 -32.80 -9.18
N PRO A 2 -13.00 -31.88 -8.54
CA PRO A 2 -13.37 -30.63 -9.19
C PRO A 2 -12.09 -29.83 -9.43
N VAL A 3 -11.85 -29.44 -10.69
CA VAL A 3 -10.73 -28.57 -11.04
C VAL A 3 -11.03 -27.21 -10.38
N PRO A 4 -10.13 -26.69 -9.53
CA PRO A 4 -10.35 -25.38 -8.95
C PRO A 4 -10.40 -24.35 -10.09
N ASP A 5 -11.44 -23.53 -10.06
CA ASP A 5 -11.66 -22.42 -10.98
C ASP A 5 -10.45 -21.48 -10.94
N ALA A 6 -9.65 -21.47 -12.01
CA ALA A 6 -8.40 -20.72 -12.10
C ALA A 6 -8.61 -19.22 -11.83
N GLY A 7 -9.78 -18.68 -12.19
CA GLY A 7 -10.17 -17.30 -11.90
C GLY A 7 -10.29 -17.01 -10.39
N LYS A 8 -10.77 -17.98 -9.59
CA LYS A 8 -10.88 -17.82 -8.13
C LYS A 8 -9.54 -17.83 -7.42
N GLN A 9 -8.58 -18.63 -7.91
CA GLN A 9 -7.23 -18.67 -7.33
C GLN A 9 -6.45 -17.38 -7.60
N LEU A 10 -6.58 -16.81 -8.80
CA LEU A 10 -5.98 -15.53 -9.15
C LEU A 10 -6.53 -14.38 -8.28
N GLN A 11 -7.85 -14.34 -8.08
CA GLN A 11 -8.49 -13.34 -7.22
C GLN A 11 -8.07 -13.47 -5.75
N ALA A 12 -8.00 -14.69 -5.21
CA ALA A 12 -7.55 -14.93 -3.84
C ALA A 12 -6.07 -14.51 -3.64
N GLY A 13 -5.21 -14.82 -4.61
CA GLY A 13 -3.80 -14.40 -4.57
C GLY A 13 -3.62 -12.88 -4.67
N LEU A 14 -4.44 -12.20 -5.48
CA LEU A 14 -4.44 -10.74 -5.55
C LEU A 14 -4.89 -10.11 -4.23
N ALA A 15 -5.97 -10.63 -3.63
CA ALA A 15 -6.49 -10.15 -2.36
C ALA A 15 -5.45 -10.27 -1.23
N ALA A 16 -4.77 -11.42 -1.12
CA ALA A 16 -3.71 -11.61 -0.11
C ALA A 16 -2.57 -10.60 -0.27
N ARG A 17 -2.10 -10.36 -1.50
CA ARG A 17 -1.03 -9.38 -1.77
C ARG A 17 -1.47 -7.94 -1.49
N MET A 18 -2.75 -7.62 -1.68
CA MET A 18 -3.30 -6.32 -1.32
C MET A 18 -3.39 -6.16 0.19
N ASP A 19 -3.78 -7.21 0.91
CA ASP A 19 -3.86 -7.22 2.38
C ASP A 19 -2.47 -7.01 3.02
N ASP A 20 -1.45 -7.71 2.53
CA ASP A 20 -0.06 -7.52 2.97
C ASP A 20 0.41 -6.07 2.76
N ALA A 21 0.15 -5.50 1.59
CA ALA A 21 0.54 -4.12 1.27
C ALA A 21 -0.22 -3.08 2.12
N LEU A 22 -1.50 -3.34 2.42
CA LEU A 22 -2.29 -2.51 3.34
C LEU A 22 -1.76 -2.62 4.78
N HIS A 23 -1.36 -3.81 5.21
CA HIS A 23 -0.76 -4.02 6.52
C HIS A 23 0.56 -3.27 6.67
N GLU A 24 1.41 -3.29 5.64
CA GLU A 24 2.67 -2.54 5.60
C GLU A 24 2.46 -1.02 5.67
N LEU A 25 1.31 -0.51 5.23
CA LEU A 25 0.94 0.91 5.32
C LEU A 25 0.57 1.36 6.74
N CYS A 26 0.09 0.46 7.61
CA CYS A 26 -0.31 0.83 8.96
C CYS A 26 0.85 1.45 9.75
N GLN A 27 2.04 0.86 9.67
CA GLN A 27 3.21 1.34 10.40
C GLN A 27 3.63 2.78 10.05
N PRO A 28 3.90 3.16 8.78
CA PRO A 28 4.28 4.53 8.45
C PRO A 28 3.17 5.54 8.75
N LEU A 29 1.89 5.16 8.61
CA LEU A 29 0.77 6.02 8.99
C LEU A 29 0.74 6.30 10.49
N THR A 30 0.92 5.27 11.33
CA THR A 30 1.01 5.44 12.78
C THR A 30 2.22 6.29 13.16
N VAL A 31 3.40 6.02 12.58
CA VAL A 31 4.62 6.80 12.87
C VAL A 31 4.40 8.27 12.50
N LEU A 32 3.83 8.55 11.33
CA LEU A 32 3.52 9.90 10.88
C LEU A 32 2.62 10.63 11.89
N GLN A 33 1.51 10.01 12.28
CA GLN A 33 0.55 10.60 13.22
C GLN A 33 1.20 10.87 14.58
N CYS A 34 1.97 9.91 15.10
CA CYS A 34 2.66 10.07 16.37
C CYS A 34 3.70 11.20 16.34
N ARG A 35 4.47 11.34 15.25
CA ARG A 35 5.47 12.42 15.15
C ARG A 35 4.84 13.80 15.13
N LEU A 36 3.77 13.98 14.37
CA LEU A 36 3.04 15.24 14.34
C LEU A 36 2.42 15.58 15.70
N ALA A 37 1.75 14.61 16.34
CA ALA A 37 1.17 14.80 17.68
C ALA A 37 2.25 15.15 18.73
N MET A 38 3.44 14.53 18.65
CA MET A 38 4.56 14.87 19.54
C MET A 38 5.12 16.27 19.26
N GLY A 39 5.22 16.70 18.00
CA GLY A 39 5.62 18.05 17.65
C GLY A 39 4.66 19.11 18.19
N GLU A 40 3.36 18.85 18.11
CA GLU A 40 2.32 19.68 18.71
C GLU A 40 2.42 19.73 20.24
N LEU A 41 2.62 18.57 20.89
CA LEU A 41 2.72 18.45 22.34
C LEU A 41 3.95 19.17 22.91
N ILE A 42 5.11 19.03 22.27
CA ILE A 42 6.35 19.72 22.66
C ILE A 42 6.19 21.23 22.45
N GLY A 43 5.55 21.61 21.33
CA GLY A 43 5.26 23.00 21.01
C GLY A 43 6.47 23.78 20.50
N GLY A 44 6.19 24.96 19.96
CA GLY A 44 7.20 25.82 19.37
C GLY A 44 7.55 25.48 17.92
N PRO A 45 8.08 26.46 17.17
CA PRO A 45 8.22 26.35 15.72
C PRO A 45 9.29 25.33 15.28
N ASP A 46 10.33 25.11 16.08
CA ASP A 46 11.38 24.15 15.75
C ASP A 46 10.96 22.70 15.99
N ALA A 47 10.19 22.43 17.05
CA ALA A 47 9.63 21.11 17.30
C ALA A 47 8.67 20.69 16.17
N MET A 48 7.80 21.61 15.73
CA MET A 48 6.89 21.36 14.61
C MET A 48 7.64 21.19 13.29
N ARG A 49 8.68 22.00 13.01
CA ARG A 49 9.53 21.82 11.81
C ARG A 49 10.17 20.43 11.76
N ASN A 50 10.72 19.96 12.88
CA ASN A 50 11.33 18.63 12.97
C ASN A 50 10.27 17.53 12.80
N ALA A 51 9.12 17.66 13.46
CA ALA A 51 8.01 16.71 13.31
C ALA A 51 7.50 16.62 11.87
N ILE A 52 7.38 17.75 11.17
CA ILE A 52 7.00 17.78 9.74
C ILE A 52 8.07 17.10 8.88
N ALA A 53 9.35 17.39 9.11
CA ALA A 53 10.44 16.76 8.35
C ALA A 53 10.42 15.24 8.49
N GLU A 54 10.22 14.72 9.70
CA GLU A 54 10.09 13.29 9.96
C GLU A 54 8.80 12.69 9.35
N ALA A 55 7.69 13.42 9.41
CA ALA A 55 6.42 13.02 8.80
C ALA A 55 6.52 12.91 7.27
N LEU A 56 7.23 13.83 6.61
CA LEU A 56 7.45 13.80 5.15
C LEU A 56 8.18 12.53 4.70
N VAL A 57 9.11 12.01 5.51
CA VAL A 57 9.76 10.71 5.22
C VAL A 57 8.73 9.58 5.21
N GLN A 58 7.78 9.60 6.15
CA GLN A 58 6.71 8.59 6.16
C GLN A 58 5.74 8.75 4.98
N CYS A 59 5.44 9.98 4.55
CA CYS A 59 4.66 10.23 3.33
C CYS A 59 5.31 9.56 2.10
N THR A 60 6.64 9.67 1.96
CA THR A 60 7.38 9.00 0.88
C THR A 60 7.22 7.48 0.95
N ARG A 61 7.28 6.88 2.15
CA ARG A 61 7.08 5.43 2.34
C ARG A 61 5.66 5.01 1.97
N VAL A 62 4.65 5.79 2.36
CA VAL A 62 3.25 5.55 2.00
C VAL A 62 3.07 5.61 0.49
N ASN A 63 3.61 6.63 -0.17
CA ASN A 63 3.52 6.77 -1.63
C ASN A 63 4.15 5.56 -2.35
N LEU A 64 5.30 5.08 -1.88
CA LEU A 64 5.97 3.91 -2.46
C LEU A 64 5.11 2.65 -2.35
N ALA A 65 4.50 2.41 -1.18
CA ALA A 65 3.63 1.26 -0.97
C ALA A 65 2.36 1.34 -1.85
N VAL A 66 1.76 2.53 -2.00
CA VAL A 66 0.63 2.76 -2.91
C VAL A 66 1.03 2.53 -4.37
N GLU A 67 2.23 2.94 -4.79
CA GLU A 67 2.74 2.66 -6.14
C GLU A 67 2.94 1.15 -6.38
N LEU A 68 3.46 0.42 -5.39
CA LEU A 68 3.56 -1.04 -5.44
C LEU A 68 2.18 -1.69 -5.61
N MET A 69 1.20 -1.28 -4.79
CA MET A 69 -0.19 -1.74 -4.89
C MET A 69 -0.78 -1.48 -6.27
N ARG A 70 -0.60 -0.27 -6.81
CA ARG A 70 -1.05 0.08 -8.16
C ARG A 70 -0.41 -0.83 -9.21
N GLY A 71 0.89 -1.11 -9.07
CA GLY A 71 1.61 -2.03 -9.96
C GLY A 71 1.17 -3.50 -9.84
N ILE A 72 0.72 -3.94 -8.66
CA ILE A 72 0.12 -5.27 -8.48
C ILE A 72 -1.21 -5.35 -9.22
N LEU A 73 -2.08 -4.35 -9.03
CA LEU A 73 -3.39 -4.30 -9.68
C LEU A 73 -3.28 -4.21 -11.20
N GLN A 74 -2.40 -3.35 -11.72
CA GLN A 74 -2.18 -3.22 -13.17
C GLN A 74 -1.70 -4.52 -13.81
N ARG A 75 -0.78 -5.25 -13.15
CA ARG A 75 -0.31 -6.55 -13.64
C ARG A 75 -1.41 -7.61 -13.62
N ALA A 76 -2.26 -7.63 -12.59
CA ALA A 76 -3.40 -8.54 -12.54
C ALA A 76 -4.43 -8.25 -13.65
N LEU A 77 -4.75 -6.98 -13.89
CA LEU A 77 -5.66 -6.55 -14.97
C LEU A 77 -5.08 -6.85 -16.36
N GLN A 78 -3.76 -6.79 -16.53
CA GLN A 78 -3.14 -7.17 -17.80
C GLN A 78 -3.19 -8.68 -18.02
N ALA A 79 -2.87 -9.48 -16.99
CA ALA A 79 -2.92 -10.93 -17.07
C ALA A 79 -4.32 -11.45 -17.42
N ASP A 80 -5.37 -10.86 -16.83
CA ASP A 80 -6.77 -11.20 -17.14
C ASP A 80 -7.14 -10.88 -18.60
N ARG A 81 -6.68 -9.74 -19.14
CA ARG A 81 -6.88 -9.37 -20.55
C ARG A 81 -6.16 -10.31 -21.50
N ASP A 82 -4.90 -10.61 -21.24
CA ASP A 82 -4.09 -11.51 -22.06
C ASP A 82 -4.71 -12.93 -22.11
N GLU A 83 -5.28 -13.39 -20.98
CA GLU A 83 -5.97 -14.69 -20.91
C GLU A 83 -7.28 -14.68 -21.71
N GLN A 84 -8.07 -13.62 -21.62
CA GLN A 84 -9.28 -13.44 -22.43
C GLN A 84 -8.99 -13.36 -23.94
N GLU A 85 -7.89 -12.75 -24.35
CA GLU A 85 -7.45 -12.71 -25.75
C GLU A 85 -7.00 -14.08 -26.25
N ARG A 86 -6.31 -14.89 -25.43
CA ARG A 86 -5.90 -16.26 -25.79
C ARG A 86 -7.06 -17.25 -25.90
N MET A 87 -8.18 -16.97 -25.22
CA MET A 87 -9.40 -17.79 -25.26
C MET A 87 -10.36 -17.42 -26.42
N ARG A 88 -10.04 -16.39 -27.20
CA ARG A 88 -10.78 -15.98 -28.40
C ARG A 88 -10.13 -16.49 -29.67
#